data_AF-A0A9D3T2S7-F1
#
_entry.id   AF-A0A9D3T2S7-F1
#
_cell.length_a   1.000
_cell.length_b   1.000
_cell.length_c   1.000
_cell.angle_alpha   90.00
_cell.angle_beta   90.00
_cell.angle_gamma   90.00
#
_symmetry.space_group_name_H-M   'P 1'
#
loop_
_entity.id
_entity.type
_entity.pdbx_description
1 polymer ?
#
loop_
_entity_poly.entity_id
_entity_poly.type
_entity_poly.pdbx_seq_one_letter_code
_entity_poly.pdbx_strand_id
1 'polypeptide(L)'
;MGCSGSICEKYGLEVCTCASVDGKDDTELCHVCCMERMKPNTCSSTGSEKWARFFNKKVTTLQPGSPCNDFKGYCDVFMKCRLVDADGPLARLKKAIFNPELYENIAEWIVAHWWAVLLMGIALIMLMAGFIKICSVHTPSSNPKLPPPKPLPGTLKRRRPQHTQPQPQPQRHHRQPRENYQMGQMRR
;
A
#
# COMPACT_ATOMS: atom_id res chain seq x y z
N MET A 1 29.49 -26.86 3.49
CA MET A 1 28.42 -27.77 3.96
C MET A 1 27.20 -26.91 4.25
N GLY A 2 26.08 -27.18 3.59
CA GLY A 2 24.81 -26.48 3.85
C GLY A 2 24.03 -27.16 4.98
N CYS A 3 23.16 -26.41 5.65
CA CYS A 3 22.12 -26.96 6.51
C CYS A 3 20.85 -27.10 5.67
N SER A 4 20.37 -28.33 5.49
CA SER A 4 19.17 -28.63 4.69
C SER A 4 18.34 -29.69 5.39
N GLY A 5 17.02 -29.62 5.19
CA GLY A 5 16.05 -30.52 5.82
C GLY A 5 15.48 -29.97 7.13
N SER A 6 14.75 -30.82 7.82
CA SER A 6 14.02 -30.49 9.05
C SER A 6 14.41 -31.40 10.21
N ILE A 7 14.18 -30.96 11.46
CA ILE A 7 14.40 -31.81 12.64
C ILE A 7 13.46 -33.03 12.66
N CYS A 8 12.34 -32.97 11.93
CA CYS A 8 11.40 -34.08 11.77
C CYS A 8 12.06 -35.29 11.08
N GLU A 9 12.92 -35.04 10.09
CA GLU A 9 13.60 -36.10 9.33
C GLU A 9 14.53 -36.95 10.19
N LYS A 10 15.10 -36.38 11.26
CA LYS A 10 15.91 -37.11 12.25
C LYS A 10 15.14 -38.27 12.89
N TYR A 11 13.82 -38.14 13.01
CA TYR A 11 12.93 -39.13 13.63
C TYR A 11 12.10 -39.88 12.58
N GLY A 12 12.46 -39.79 11.29
CA GLY A 12 11.74 -40.44 10.20
C GLY A 12 10.41 -39.79 9.82
N LEU A 13 10.14 -38.59 10.34
CA LEU A 13 8.94 -37.79 10.06
C LEU A 13 9.19 -36.80 8.92
N GLU A 14 8.12 -36.30 8.31
CA GLU A 14 8.17 -35.24 7.30
C GLU A 14 7.75 -33.91 7.91
N VAL A 15 8.32 -32.81 7.39
CA VAL A 15 7.94 -31.45 7.80
C VAL A 15 6.60 -31.08 7.19
N CYS A 16 5.73 -30.47 8.00
CA CYS A 16 4.46 -29.91 7.56
C CYS A 16 4.27 -28.50 8.14
N THR A 17 3.38 -27.71 7.55
CA THR A 17 2.97 -26.42 8.12
C THR A 17 1.78 -26.64 9.04
N CYS A 18 1.86 -26.16 10.29
CA CYS A 18 0.66 -26.09 11.12
C CYS A 18 -0.32 -25.08 10.50
N ALA A 19 -1.59 -25.48 10.41
CA ALA A 19 -2.69 -24.62 10.01
C ALA A 19 -3.47 -24.18 11.25
N SER A 20 -3.94 -22.95 11.25
CA SER A 20 -4.85 -22.47 12.29
C SER A 20 -6.18 -23.20 12.12
N VAL A 21 -6.59 -23.93 13.15
CA VAL A 21 -7.97 -24.41 13.29
C VAL A 21 -8.74 -23.28 13.94
N ASP A 22 -9.85 -22.85 13.34
CA ASP A 22 -10.65 -21.70 13.80
C ASP A 22 -10.76 -21.65 15.34
N GLY A 23 -10.19 -20.61 15.95
CA GLY A 23 -10.24 -20.37 17.39
C GLY A 23 -9.06 -20.87 18.23
N LYS A 24 -7.98 -21.40 17.64
CA LYS A 24 -6.71 -21.70 18.35
C LYS A 24 -5.66 -20.61 18.17
N ASP A 25 -4.84 -20.44 19.21
CA ASP A 25 -3.81 -19.41 19.32
C ASP A 25 -2.87 -19.36 18.10
N ASP A 26 -2.76 -18.17 17.50
CA ASP A 26 -1.86 -17.87 16.36
C ASP A 26 -0.36 -18.11 16.67
N THR A 27 -0.02 -18.43 17.93
CA THR A 27 1.34 -18.76 18.36
C THR A 27 1.80 -20.12 17.85
N GLU A 28 0.90 -21.08 17.64
CA GLU A 28 1.28 -22.43 17.22
C GLU A 28 1.67 -22.52 15.73
N LEU A 29 1.29 -21.52 14.92
CA LEU A 29 1.55 -21.46 13.48
C LEU A 29 3.05 -21.38 13.13
N CYS A 30 3.86 -20.85 14.05
CA CYS A 30 5.32 -20.72 13.89
C CYS A 30 6.10 -21.78 14.65
N HIS A 31 5.44 -22.82 15.13
CA HIS A 31 6.12 -24.01 15.63
C HIS A 31 6.50 -24.93 14.48
N VAL A 32 7.63 -25.62 14.62
CA VAL A 32 7.99 -26.70 13.71
C VAL A 32 6.95 -27.80 13.90
N CYS A 33 6.31 -28.20 12.80
CA CYS A 33 5.29 -29.23 12.78
C CYS A 33 5.79 -30.41 11.96
N CYS A 34 5.54 -31.60 12.49
CA CYS A 34 5.92 -32.86 11.87
C CYS A 34 4.66 -33.68 11.58
N MET A 35 4.73 -34.48 10.52
CA MET A 35 3.73 -35.47 10.14
C MET A 35 4.39 -36.81 9.87
N GLU A 36 3.62 -37.89 9.96
CA GLU A 36 4.05 -39.18 9.42
C GLU A 36 4.16 -39.10 7.89
N ARG A 37 5.08 -39.89 7.33
CA ARG A 37 5.29 -39.96 5.89
C ARG A 37 3.99 -40.29 5.16
N MET A 38 3.67 -39.50 4.15
CA MET A 38 2.45 -39.64 3.33
C MET A 38 1.12 -39.53 4.10
N LYS A 39 1.09 -38.93 5.31
CA LYS A 39 -0.14 -38.74 6.08
C LYS A 39 -0.30 -37.28 6.56
N PRO A 40 -0.78 -36.36 5.71
CA PRO A 40 -0.90 -34.93 6.06
C PRO A 40 -1.81 -34.67 7.27
N ASN A 41 -2.83 -35.51 7.46
CA ASN A 41 -3.77 -35.45 8.58
C ASN A 41 -3.09 -35.68 9.95
N THR A 42 -1.84 -36.15 9.96
CA THR A 42 -1.09 -36.37 11.20
C THR A 42 -0.25 -35.18 11.65
N CYS A 43 -0.25 -34.09 10.88
CA CYS A 43 0.53 -32.89 11.15
C CYS A 43 0.23 -32.33 12.54
N SER A 44 1.28 -32.15 13.35
CA SER A 44 1.16 -31.58 14.69
C SER A 44 2.46 -30.92 15.12
N SER A 45 2.38 -29.94 16.01
CA SER A 45 3.55 -29.22 16.55
C SER A 45 4.48 -30.17 17.31
N THR A 46 5.79 -29.95 17.21
CA THR A 46 6.82 -30.64 18.02
C THR A 46 6.53 -30.63 19.53
N GLY A 47 5.89 -29.57 20.05
CA GLY A 47 5.49 -29.48 21.46
C GLY A 47 4.21 -30.26 21.83
N SER A 48 3.48 -30.80 20.85
CA SER A 48 2.22 -31.51 21.09
C SER A 48 2.43 -32.86 21.78
N GLU A 49 1.38 -33.36 22.43
CA GLU A 49 1.41 -34.67 23.08
C GLU A 49 1.68 -35.82 22.10
N LYS A 50 1.21 -35.68 20.86
CA LYS A 50 1.43 -36.64 19.78
C LYS A 50 2.91 -36.91 19.51
N TRP A 51 3.74 -35.86 19.57
CA TRP A 51 5.17 -35.96 19.33
C TRP A 51 6.01 -35.91 20.61
N ALA A 52 5.39 -36.01 21.78
CA ALA A 52 6.07 -36.01 23.07
C ALA A 52 7.14 -37.11 23.17
N ARG A 53 6.93 -38.27 22.54
CA ARG A 53 7.91 -39.37 22.52
C ARG A 53 9.25 -39.02 21.85
N PHE A 54 9.26 -38.05 20.94
CA PHE A 54 10.44 -37.66 20.18
C PHE A 54 11.04 -36.35 20.69
N PHE A 55 10.18 -35.40 21.06
CA PHE A 55 10.60 -34.04 21.44
C PHE A 55 10.42 -33.73 22.92
N ASN A 56 9.92 -34.66 23.75
CA ASN A 56 9.68 -34.45 25.18
C ASN A 56 8.82 -33.21 25.48
N LYS A 57 7.76 -32.98 24.69
CA LYS A 57 6.90 -31.78 24.74
C LYS A 57 7.69 -30.45 24.56
N LYS A 58 8.91 -30.51 24.03
CA LYS A 58 9.71 -29.33 23.72
C LYS A 58 9.20 -28.68 22.43
N VAL A 59 8.74 -27.45 22.57
CA VAL A 59 8.39 -26.60 21.42
C VAL A 59 9.66 -26.19 20.69
N THR A 60 9.76 -26.54 19.41
CA THR A 60 10.78 -26.01 18.50
C THR A 60 10.11 -25.00 17.57
N THR A 61 10.64 -23.79 17.46
CA THR A 61 10.07 -22.73 16.61
C THR A 61 10.80 -22.65 15.28
N LEU A 62 10.11 -22.18 14.24
CA LEU A 62 10.74 -21.86 12.96
C LEU A 62 11.61 -20.61 13.10
N GLN A 63 12.59 -20.46 12.19
CA GLN A 63 13.39 -19.25 12.11
C GLN A 63 12.53 -18.08 11.60
N PRO A 64 12.79 -16.84 12.03
CA PRO A 64 12.15 -15.66 11.45
C PRO A 64 12.30 -15.63 9.92
N GLY A 65 11.24 -15.24 9.22
CA GLY A 65 11.17 -15.27 7.76
C GLY A 65 10.76 -16.62 7.16
N SER A 66 10.57 -17.67 7.99
CA SER A 66 10.07 -18.96 7.50
C SER A 66 8.59 -18.87 7.10
N PRO A 67 8.15 -19.58 6.06
CA PRO A 67 6.74 -19.61 5.65
C PRO A 67 5.86 -20.27 6.72
N CYS A 68 4.67 -19.72 6.95
CA CYS A 68 3.68 -20.22 7.90
C CYS A 68 2.27 -20.19 7.32
N ASN A 69 1.35 -20.93 7.96
CA ASN A 69 -0.06 -21.05 7.56
C ASN A 69 -0.24 -21.40 6.07
N ASP A 70 0.33 -22.52 5.63
CA ASP A 70 0.25 -22.99 4.24
C ASP A 70 0.71 -21.91 3.22
N PHE A 71 1.90 -21.35 3.46
CA PHE A 71 2.54 -20.31 2.64
C PHE A 71 1.77 -18.99 2.52
N LYS A 72 0.74 -18.78 3.35
CA LYS A 72 -0.02 -17.53 3.41
C LYS A 72 0.66 -16.47 4.26
N GLY A 73 1.78 -16.76 4.90
CA GLY A 73 2.44 -15.85 5.83
C GLY A 73 3.91 -16.15 6.06
N TYR A 74 4.54 -15.28 6.84
CA TYR A 74 5.91 -15.48 7.36
C TYR A 74 5.94 -15.32 8.88
N CYS A 75 6.82 -16.08 9.53
CA CYS A 75 7.06 -15.95 10.96
C CYS A 75 7.92 -14.73 11.29
N ASP A 76 7.45 -13.89 12.21
CA ASP A 76 8.19 -12.74 12.73
C ASP A 76 9.14 -13.14 13.88
N VAL A 77 9.98 -12.22 14.35
CA VAL A 77 10.90 -12.40 15.48
C VAL A 77 10.20 -12.80 16.79
N PHE A 78 8.90 -12.48 16.90
CA PHE A 78 8.05 -12.86 18.03
C PHE A 78 7.34 -14.21 17.83
N MET A 79 7.74 -15.00 16.82
CA MET A 79 7.14 -16.31 16.49
C MET A 79 5.63 -16.21 16.22
N LYS A 80 5.21 -15.09 15.61
CA LYS A 80 3.84 -14.85 15.17
C LYS A 80 3.78 -14.99 13.66
N CYS A 81 2.76 -15.69 13.16
CA CYS A 81 2.54 -15.82 11.73
C CYS A 81 1.91 -14.53 11.19
N ARG A 82 2.67 -13.74 10.45
CA ARG A 82 2.18 -12.57 9.73
C ARG A 82 1.71 -13.02 8.37
N LEU A 83 0.40 -13.04 8.16
CA LEU A 83 -0.17 -13.38 6.87
C LEU A 83 0.25 -12.32 5.83
N VAL A 84 0.79 -12.79 4.72
CA VAL A 84 0.99 -12.02 3.51
C VAL A 84 -0.38 -11.83 2.91
N ASP A 85 -1.00 -10.69 3.19
CA ASP A 85 -2.17 -10.24 2.44
C ASP A 85 -1.76 -10.10 0.97
N ALA A 86 -2.01 -11.15 0.18
CA ALA A 86 -2.08 -11.03 -1.27
C ALA A 86 -3.25 -10.10 -1.67
N ASP A 87 -4.22 -9.93 -0.76
CA ASP A 87 -5.30 -8.98 -0.86
C ASP A 87 -4.98 -7.69 -0.10
N GLY A 88 -3.99 -6.94 -0.60
CA GLY A 88 -3.81 -5.55 -0.16
C GLY A 88 -5.13 -4.76 -0.26
N PRO A 89 -5.26 -3.61 0.43
CA PRO A 89 -6.45 -2.77 0.34
C PRO A 89 -6.81 -2.41 -1.11
N LEU A 90 -5.82 -2.40 -2.01
CA LEU A 90 -5.98 -2.20 -3.44
C LEU A 90 -6.63 -3.39 -4.16
N ALA A 91 -6.38 -4.63 -3.73
CA ALA A 91 -6.99 -5.84 -4.31
C ALA A 91 -8.43 -6.03 -3.82
N ARG A 92 -8.72 -5.71 -2.55
CA ARG A 92 -10.11 -5.63 -2.04
C ARG A 92 -10.89 -4.50 -2.71
N LEU A 93 -10.26 -3.33 -2.88
CA LEU A 93 -10.85 -2.24 -3.64
C LEU A 93 -11.00 -2.61 -5.12
N LYS A 94 -10.03 -3.30 -5.72
CA LYS A 94 -10.14 -3.79 -7.10
C LYS A 94 -11.26 -4.82 -7.24
N LYS A 95 -11.43 -5.72 -6.28
CA LYS A 95 -12.50 -6.72 -6.29
C LYS A 95 -13.88 -6.09 -6.02
N ALA A 96 -13.95 -5.06 -5.18
CA ALA A 96 -15.18 -4.32 -4.91
C ALA A 96 -15.57 -3.34 -6.03
N ILE A 97 -14.61 -2.64 -6.64
CA ILE A 97 -14.82 -1.72 -7.78
C ILE A 97 -15.01 -2.50 -9.08
N PHE A 98 -14.21 -3.55 -9.29
CA PHE A 98 -14.20 -4.35 -10.51
C PHE A 98 -14.78 -5.75 -10.27
N ASN A 99 -15.92 -5.82 -9.58
CA ASN A 99 -16.67 -7.07 -9.51
C ASN A 99 -17.22 -7.36 -10.91
N PRO A 100 -16.86 -8.49 -11.55
CA PRO A 100 -17.30 -8.81 -12.92
C PRO A 100 -18.83 -8.96 -13.02
N GLU A 101 -19.47 -9.41 -11.95
CA GLU A 101 -20.94 -9.48 -11.86
C GLU A 101 -21.60 -8.10 -11.91
N LEU A 102 -20.91 -7.04 -11.44
CA LEU A 102 -21.45 -5.68 -11.51
C LEU A 102 -21.31 -5.11 -12.93
N TYR A 103 -20.27 -5.49 -13.67
CA TYR A 103 -20.03 -4.98 -15.04
C TYR A 103 -21.03 -5.47 -16.06
N GLU A 104 -21.46 -6.73 -16.00
CA GLU A 104 -22.49 -7.25 -16.93
C GLU A 104 -23.79 -6.45 -16.77
N ASN A 105 -24.21 -6.23 -15.52
CA ASN A 105 -25.40 -5.45 -15.19
C ASN A 105 -25.27 -3.96 -15.60
N ILE A 106 -24.09 -3.36 -15.42
CA ILE A 106 -23.85 -1.95 -15.80
C ILE A 106 -23.75 -1.78 -17.32
N ALA A 107 -23.14 -2.71 -18.04
CA ALA A 107 -22.99 -2.64 -19.49
C ALA A 107 -24.35 -2.69 -20.19
N GLU A 108 -25.24 -3.60 -19.78
CA GLU A 108 -26.61 -3.66 -20.29
C GLU A 108 -27.40 -2.39 -19.96
N TRP A 109 -27.25 -1.87 -18.73
CA TRP A 109 -27.90 -0.63 -18.32
C TRP A 109 -27.43 0.59 -19.13
N ILE A 110 -26.13 0.71 -19.39
CA ILE A 110 -25.55 1.79 -20.20
C ILE A 110 -26.11 1.77 -21.62
N VAL A 111 -26.23 0.58 -22.23
CA VAL A 111 -26.82 0.44 -23.57
C VAL A 111 -28.30 0.81 -23.56
N ALA A 112 -29.06 0.39 -22.54
CA ALA A 112 -30.48 0.72 -22.39
C ALA A 112 -30.73 2.22 -22.12
N HIS A 113 -29.85 2.88 -21.36
CA HIS A 113 -30.01 4.28 -20.93
C HIS A 113 -28.86 5.17 -21.40
N TRP A 114 -28.40 4.99 -22.65
CA TRP A 114 -27.29 5.74 -23.24
C TRP A 114 -27.48 7.26 -23.17
N TRP A 115 -28.73 7.72 -23.28
CA TRP A 115 -29.09 9.13 -23.18
C TRP A 115 -28.76 9.71 -21.79
N ALA A 116 -28.90 8.92 -20.72
CA ALA A 116 -28.60 9.37 -19.35
C ALA A 116 -27.09 9.58 -19.16
N VAL A 117 -26.27 8.71 -19.76
CA VAL A 117 -24.80 8.84 -19.76
C VAL A 117 -24.37 10.08 -20.55
N LEU A 118 -25.00 10.34 -21.71
CA LEU A 118 -24.74 11.57 -22.48
C LEU A 118 -25.12 12.84 -21.71
N LEU A 119 -26.29 12.87 -21.08
CA LEU A 119 -26.73 14.01 -20.28
C LEU A 119 -25.80 14.26 -19.07
N MET A 120 -25.34 13.20 -18.41
CA MET A 120 -24.36 13.31 -17.32
C MET A 120 -23.02 13.87 -17.79
N GLY A 121 -22.54 13.42 -18.95
CA GLY A 121 -21.33 13.97 -19.58
C GLY A 121 -21.46 15.46 -19.93
N ILE A 122 -22.58 15.86 -20.54
CA ILE A 122 -22.87 17.27 -20.86
C ILE A 122 -22.93 18.11 -19.57
N ALA A 123 -23.59 17.63 -18.51
CA ALA A 123 -23.66 18.32 -17.23
C ALA A 123 -22.27 18.54 -16.61
N LEU A 124 -21.39 17.53 -16.65
CA LEU A 124 -20.01 17.66 -16.18
C LEU A 124 -19.19 18.67 -16.99
N ILE A 125 -19.36 18.71 -18.32
CA ILE A 125 -18.69 19.69 -19.18
C ILE A 125 -19.17 21.10 -18.87
N MET A 126 -20.48 21.30 -18.71
CA MET A 126 -21.06 22.58 -18.32
C MET A 126 -20.58 23.04 -16.94
N LEU A 127 -20.44 22.11 -15.99
CA LEU A 127 -19.90 22.38 -14.66
C LEU A 127 -18.42 22.76 -14.74
N MET A 128 -17.61 22.02 -15.50
CA MET A 128 -16.19 22.36 -15.72
C MET A 128 -16.03 23.73 -16.40
N ALA A 129 -16.82 24.02 -17.42
CA ALA A 129 -16.82 25.31 -18.10
C ALA A 129 -17.29 26.45 -17.17
N GLY A 130 -18.32 26.21 -16.36
CA GLY A 130 -18.82 27.13 -15.34
C GLY A 130 -17.78 27.40 -14.25
N PHE A 131 -17.13 26.35 -13.74
CA PHE A 131 -16.04 26.45 -12.79
C PHE A 131 -14.85 27.21 -13.38
N ILE A 132 -14.45 26.93 -14.62
CA ILE A 132 -13.40 27.69 -15.31
C ILE A 132 -13.79 29.17 -15.43
N LYS A 133 -15.04 29.50 -15.77
CA LYS A 133 -15.54 30.88 -15.80
C LYS A 133 -15.50 31.57 -14.44
N ILE A 134 -15.99 30.90 -13.39
CA ILE A 134 -16.07 31.44 -12.02
C ILE A 134 -14.67 31.56 -11.41
N CYS A 135 -13.85 30.51 -11.53
CA CYS A 135 -12.47 30.52 -11.06
C CYS A 135 -11.59 31.44 -11.91
N SER A 136 -11.83 31.65 -13.20
CA SER A 136 -11.09 32.67 -13.98
C SER A 136 -11.38 34.10 -13.52
N VAL A 137 -12.50 34.35 -12.86
CA VAL A 137 -12.83 35.67 -12.27
C VAL A 137 -12.13 35.86 -10.92
N HIS A 138 -11.85 34.77 -10.18
CA HIS A 138 -11.22 34.81 -8.86
C HIS A 138 -9.74 34.38 -8.82
N THR A 139 -9.23 33.78 -9.90
CA THR A 139 -7.83 33.37 -10.06
C THR A 139 -7.16 34.38 -10.98
N PRO A 140 -6.26 35.24 -10.49
CA PRO A 140 -5.52 36.15 -11.35
C PRO A 140 -4.67 35.31 -12.32
N SER A 141 -5.03 35.38 -13.60
CA SER A 141 -4.26 34.81 -14.69
C SER A 141 -2.87 35.46 -14.68
N SER A 142 -1.80 34.66 -14.69
CA SER A 142 -0.42 35.11 -14.95
C SER A 142 -0.22 35.50 -16.43
N ASN A 143 -1.26 36.02 -17.08
CA ASN A 143 -1.22 36.61 -18.41
C ASN A 143 -0.90 38.11 -18.27
N PRO A 144 0.25 38.60 -18.77
CA PRO A 144 0.73 39.97 -18.61
C PRO A 144 -0.09 41.05 -19.37
N LYS A 145 -1.29 40.73 -19.86
CA LYS A 145 -2.11 41.64 -20.69
C LYS A 145 -3.50 41.99 -20.14
N LEU A 146 -3.87 41.56 -18.93
CA LEU A 146 -5.14 42.00 -18.32
C LEU A 146 -4.91 42.81 -17.03
N PRO A 147 -5.73 43.85 -16.78
CA PRO A 147 -5.53 44.76 -15.67
C PRO A 147 -5.71 44.05 -14.31
N PRO A 148 -4.86 44.37 -13.32
CA PRO A 148 -4.77 43.60 -12.08
C PRO A 148 -6.00 43.78 -11.17
N PRO A 149 -6.42 42.73 -10.45
CA PRO A 149 -7.56 42.80 -9.53
C PRO A 149 -7.24 43.63 -8.28
N LYS A 150 -8.27 44.31 -7.76
CA LYS A 150 -8.19 45.20 -6.59
C LYS A 150 -7.95 44.40 -5.29
N PRO A 151 -7.06 44.83 -4.40
CA PRO A 151 -6.79 44.12 -3.15
C PRO A 151 -7.92 44.30 -2.12
N LEU A 152 -8.23 43.21 -1.41
CA LEU A 152 -9.15 43.17 -0.27
C LEU A 152 -8.58 43.90 0.96
N PRO A 153 -9.43 44.47 1.84
CA PRO A 153 -9.00 45.34 2.93
C PRO A 153 -8.39 44.55 4.10
N GLY A 154 -7.12 44.84 4.36
CA GLY A 154 -6.45 44.88 5.66
C GLY A 154 -6.79 43.81 6.71
N THR A 155 -5.96 42.76 6.79
CA THR A 155 -5.80 41.98 8.02
C THR A 155 -4.35 42.08 8.54
N LEU A 156 -4.23 42.86 9.62
CA LEU A 156 -3.25 42.81 10.71
C LEU A 156 -1.75 42.65 10.33
N LYS A 157 -1.06 43.80 10.25
CA LYS A 157 0.40 43.91 10.32
C LYS A 157 0.94 43.27 11.60
N ARG A 158 1.59 42.12 11.47
CA ARG A 158 2.44 41.54 12.53
C ARG A 158 3.67 42.45 12.71
N ARG A 159 3.65 43.24 13.80
CA ARG A 159 4.71 44.15 14.24
C ARG A 159 5.95 43.33 14.63
N ARG A 160 6.99 43.28 13.79
CA ARG A 160 8.33 42.84 14.22
C ARG A 160 9.04 44.05 14.84
N PRO A 161 9.62 43.95 16.05
CA PRO A 161 10.40 45.03 16.63
C PRO A 161 11.69 45.24 15.83
N GLN A 162 11.93 46.51 15.53
CA GLN A 162 13.10 47.04 14.84
C GLN A 162 14.25 47.13 15.84
N HIS A 163 15.29 46.31 15.67
CA HIS A 163 16.55 46.50 16.38
C HIS A 163 17.52 47.22 15.45
N THR A 164 17.90 48.42 15.85
CA THR A 164 18.81 49.33 15.17
C THR A 164 20.22 49.08 15.69
N GLN A 165 21.20 48.80 14.83
CA GLN A 165 22.51 49.49 14.78
C GLN A 165 23.39 49.01 13.60
N PRO A 166 24.33 49.84 13.11
CA PRO A 166 24.82 49.84 11.72
C PRO A 166 26.24 49.27 11.55
N GLN A 167 26.56 48.70 10.38
CA GLN A 167 27.90 48.76 9.72
C GLN A 167 27.94 48.00 8.37
N PRO A 168 28.95 48.21 7.49
CA PRO A 168 28.75 48.44 6.06
C PRO A 168 29.03 47.21 5.18
N GLN A 169 28.58 47.33 3.92
CA GLN A 169 28.87 46.48 2.76
C GLN A 169 30.34 46.04 2.63
N PRO A 170 30.64 44.85 2.05
CA PRO A 170 30.72 44.76 0.58
C PRO A 170 30.26 43.45 -0.09
N GLN A 171 29.71 43.65 -1.30
CA GLN A 171 29.80 42.91 -2.57
C GLN A 171 30.06 41.37 -2.69
N ARG A 172 29.31 40.81 -3.66
CA ARG A 172 29.53 39.62 -4.53
C ARG A 172 29.13 38.23 -4.00
N HIS A 173 28.13 37.60 -4.66
CA HIS A 173 28.42 36.64 -5.73
C HIS A 173 27.14 36.14 -6.44
N HIS A 174 27.32 35.82 -7.73
CA HIS A 174 26.38 35.23 -8.68
C HIS A 174 25.51 34.09 -8.13
N ARG A 175 24.26 34.01 -8.60
CA ARG A 175 23.58 32.72 -8.76
C ARG A 175 23.01 32.60 -10.17
N GLN A 176 23.58 31.65 -10.91
CA GLN A 176 23.28 31.31 -12.30
C GLN A 176 21.80 30.93 -12.55
N PRO A 177 21.34 31.05 -13.82
CA PRO A 177 20.07 30.51 -14.27
C PRO A 177 20.17 29.00 -14.50
N ARG A 178 19.16 28.24 -14.06
CA ARG A 178 19.03 26.80 -14.36
C ARG A 178 17.96 26.61 -15.43
N GLU A 179 18.33 26.82 -16.68
CA GLU A 179 17.64 26.21 -17.83
C GLU A 179 18.40 24.93 -18.20
N ASN A 180 17.76 23.76 -18.01
CA ASN A 180 17.89 22.64 -18.93
C ASN A 180 16.83 21.57 -18.61
N TYR A 181 15.74 21.57 -19.37
CA TYR A 181 14.93 20.37 -19.63
C TYR A 181 14.84 20.23 -21.15
N GLN A 182 15.92 19.74 -21.77
CA GLN A 182 15.85 19.17 -23.11
C GLN A 182 15.11 17.83 -23.04
N MET A 183 13.83 17.84 -23.45
CA MET A 183 13.14 16.64 -23.92
C MET A 183 13.73 16.26 -25.28
N GLY A 184 14.33 15.08 -25.34
CA GLY A 184 14.88 14.50 -26.55
C GLY A 184 13.81 14.04 -27.54
N GLN A 185 14.20 14.15 -28.82
CA GLN A 185 13.79 13.36 -29.98
C GLN A 185 12.34 13.47 -30.51
N MET A 186 12.23 13.98 -31.74
CA MET A 186 11.58 13.29 -32.85
C MET A 186 11.91 13.95 -34.20
N ARG A 187 12.36 13.13 -35.16
CA ARG A 187 12.11 13.19 -36.63
C ARG A 187 12.45 14.51 -37.35
N ARG A 188 13.34 14.55 -38.34
CA ARG A 188 13.34 13.81 -39.62
C ARG A 188 14.69 13.96 -40.30
#